data_AF-A0A4R8L134-F1
#
_entry.id   AF-A0A4R8L134-F1
#
_cell.length_a   1.000
_cell.length_b   1.000
_cell.length_c   1.000
_cell.angle_alpha   90.00
_cell.angle_beta   90.00
_cell.angle_gamma   90.00
#
_symmetry.space_group_name_H-M   'P 1'
#
loop_
_entity.id
_entity.type
_entity.pdbx_description
1 polymer ?
#
loop_
_entity_poly.entity_id
_entity_poly.type
_entity_poly.pdbx_seq_one_letter_code
_entity_poly.pdbx_strand_id
1 'polypeptide(L)'
;MHIVNFVARAPTAAVGWSVYVPLYSALIASFVTILGIILNNYFSRVHKKEEQAHSIKKEIFLNFAEYISSSMALLQSVADPNSDLQGLLSKYKEQTGVIGKMYVVAEPSLLLEARALVTELEECGSEMVALRQGVDQIKLKVESLKGQRVDTSKALDNLTNHHLSLIRTGVMPPENVQLALQWERDFTTKRLDSLSDEIYKAEVEAYHSALSLFEFGILASQKVEASTLPTLRRIKSELGIPHDALNYEKVVEAQNKRRIEAARKQIGLQKTTNPDAQKND
;
A
#
# COMPACT_ATOMS: atom_id res chain seq x y z
N MET A 1 -110.94 -20.38 -46.90
CA MET A 1 -110.35 -19.51 -45.85
C MET A 1 -109.06 -20.21 -45.41
N HIS A 2 -107.90 -19.84 -45.98
CA HIS A 2 -106.60 -20.43 -45.66
C HIS A 2 -105.70 -19.36 -45.06
N ILE A 3 -105.26 -19.57 -43.82
CA ILE A 3 -104.22 -18.78 -43.17
C ILE A 3 -102.89 -19.47 -43.52
N VAL A 4 -102.03 -18.78 -44.26
CA VAL A 4 -100.65 -19.23 -44.52
C VAL A 4 -99.74 -18.58 -43.49
N ASN A 5 -99.16 -19.41 -42.61
CA ASN A 5 -98.09 -19.03 -41.70
C ASN A 5 -96.83 -18.67 -42.48
N PHE A 6 -96.45 -17.40 -42.47
CA PHE A 6 -95.13 -16.94 -42.92
C PHE A 6 -94.21 -16.82 -41.71
N VAL A 7 -93.50 -17.91 -41.39
CA VAL A 7 -92.40 -17.89 -40.43
C VAL A 7 -91.24 -17.17 -41.09
N ALA A 8 -91.02 -15.91 -40.72
CA ALA A 8 -89.86 -15.13 -41.11
C ALA A 8 -88.60 -15.72 -40.46
N ARG A 9 -87.74 -16.33 -41.27
CA ARG A 9 -86.36 -16.67 -40.89
C ARG A 9 -85.58 -15.37 -40.71
N ALA A 10 -85.25 -15.02 -39.46
CA ALA A 10 -84.31 -13.94 -39.18
C ALA A 10 -82.90 -14.27 -39.72
N PRO A 11 -82.15 -13.29 -40.25
CA PRO A 11 -80.84 -13.54 -40.83
C PRO A 11 -79.81 -13.78 -39.71
N THR A 12 -79.20 -14.96 -39.70
CA THR A 12 -78.13 -15.40 -38.78
C THR A 12 -76.80 -14.64 -38.94
N ALA A 13 -76.74 -13.61 -39.80
CA ALA A 13 -75.50 -12.90 -40.14
C ALA A 13 -75.07 -11.85 -39.09
N ALA A 14 -76.00 -11.28 -38.31
CA ALA A 14 -75.69 -10.19 -37.37
C ALA A 14 -75.08 -10.65 -36.03
N VAL A 15 -75.22 -11.93 -35.68
CA VAL A 15 -74.73 -12.49 -34.40
C VAL A 15 -73.25 -12.88 -34.46
N GLY A 16 -72.70 -13.08 -35.66
CA GLY A 16 -71.29 -13.43 -35.83
C GLY A 16 -70.36 -12.32 -35.36
N TRP A 17 -70.61 -11.08 -35.79
CA TRP A 17 -69.70 -9.95 -35.56
C TRP A 17 -69.60 -9.54 -34.08
N SER A 18 -70.67 -9.67 -33.29
CA SER A 18 -70.67 -9.34 -31.86
C SER A 18 -69.85 -10.32 -31.01
N VAL A 19 -69.58 -11.53 -31.50
CA VAL A 19 -68.74 -12.53 -30.81
C VAL A 19 -67.27 -12.41 -31.22
N TYR A 20 -67.00 -12.05 -32.48
CA TYR A 20 -65.62 -11.91 -32.96
C TYR A 20 -64.88 -10.70 -32.34
N VAL A 21 -65.53 -9.55 -32.19
CA VAL A 21 -64.90 -8.34 -31.64
C VAL A 21 -64.32 -8.54 -30.22
N PRO A 22 -65.08 -9.06 -29.23
CA PRO A 22 -64.53 -9.31 -27.90
C PRO A 22 -63.45 -10.40 -27.92
N LEU A 23 -63.58 -11.42 -28.78
CA LEU A 23 -62.59 -12.51 -28.89
C LEU A 23 -61.26 -12.04 -29.48
N TYR A 24 -61.30 -11.19 -30.52
CA TYR A 24 -60.12 -10.51 -31.06
C TYR A 24 -59.51 -9.52 -30.05
N SER A 25 -60.33 -8.79 -29.31
CA SER A 25 -59.83 -7.88 -28.27
C SER A 25 -59.10 -8.62 -27.14
N ALA A 26 -59.61 -9.79 -26.73
CA ALA A 26 -58.98 -10.64 -25.73
C ALA A 26 -57.68 -11.28 -26.25
N LEU A 27 -57.64 -11.65 -27.53
CA LEU A 27 -56.42 -12.15 -28.19
C LEU A 27 -55.34 -11.06 -28.31
N ILE A 28 -55.72 -9.83 -28.68
CA ILE A 28 -54.78 -8.70 -28.75
C ILE A 28 -54.29 -8.32 -27.35
N ALA A 29 -55.19 -8.27 -26.36
CA ALA A 29 -54.82 -7.98 -24.97
C ALA A 29 -53.88 -9.05 -24.39
N SER A 30 -54.15 -10.34 -24.65
CA SER A 30 -53.27 -11.43 -24.20
C SER A 30 -51.91 -11.37 -24.90
N PHE A 31 -51.87 -11.09 -26.20
CA PHE A 31 -50.64 -10.93 -26.95
C PHE A 31 -49.79 -9.76 -26.43
N VAL A 32 -50.39 -8.59 -26.20
CA VAL A 32 -49.69 -7.41 -25.64
C VAL A 32 -49.18 -7.70 -24.22
N THR A 33 -49.96 -8.42 -23.41
CA THR A 33 -49.54 -8.79 -22.05
C THR A 33 -48.36 -9.76 -22.06
N ILE A 34 -48.39 -10.78 -22.94
CA ILE A 34 -47.28 -11.72 -23.12
C ILE A 34 -46.04 -10.99 -23.64
N LEU A 35 -46.20 -10.10 -24.62
CA LEU A 35 -45.10 -9.29 -25.16
C LEU A 35 -44.48 -8.39 -24.09
N GLY A 36 -45.32 -7.77 -23.25
CA GLY A 36 -44.89 -6.96 -22.11
C GLY A 36 -44.11 -7.76 -21.07
N ILE A 37 -44.55 -8.99 -20.76
CA ILE A 37 -43.83 -9.90 -19.85
C ILE A 37 -42.48 -10.32 -20.46
N ILE A 38 -42.42 -10.63 -21.75
CA ILE A 38 -41.18 -11.01 -22.44
C ILE A 38 -40.18 -9.84 -22.45
N LEU A 39 -40.62 -8.64 -22.79
CA LEU A 39 -39.79 -7.44 -22.79
C LEU A 39 -39.31 -7.11 -21.37
N ASN A 40 -40.19 -7.14 -20.38
CA ASN A 40 -39.81 -6.88 -18.98
C ASN A 40 -38.78 -7.91 -18.48
N ASN A 41 -38.96 -9.19 -18.80
CA ASN A 41 -37.98 -10.24 -18.48
C ASN A 41 -36.65 -10.05 -19.21
N TYR A 42 -36.68 -9.59 -20.47
CA TYR A 42 -35.48 -9.27 -21.23
C TYR A 42 -34.74 -8.08 -20.61
N PHE A 43 -35.42 -6.95 -20.37
CA PHE A 43 -34.84 -5.77 -19.73
C PHE A 43 -34.31 -6.08 -18.34
N SER A 44 -35.05 -6.83 -17.50
CA SER A 44 -34.57 -7.24 -16.19
C SER A 44 -33.30 -8.10 -16.25
N ARG A 45 -33.19 -9.01 -17.23
CA ARG A 45 -31.97 -9.80 -17.44
C ARG A 45 -30.80 -8.96 -17.95
N VAL A 46 -31.05 -8.03 -18.86
CA VAL A 46 -30.02 -7.10 -19.36
C VAL A 46 -29.53 -6.22 -18.22
N HIS A 47 -30.43 -5.65 -17.43
CA HIS A 47 -30.08 -4.76 -16.32
C HIS A 47 -29.30 -5.49 -15.23
N LYS A 48 -29.69 -6.73 -14.88
CA LYS A 48 -28.90 -7.58 -13.96
C LYS A 48 -27.50 -7.88 -14.50
N LYS A 49 -27.35 -8.10 -15.81
CA LYS A 49 -26.02 -8.31 -16.43
C LYS A 49 -25.18 -7.04 -16.38
N GLU A 50 -25.78 -5.88 -16.63
CA GLU A 50 -25.11 -4.58 -16.52
C GLU A 50 -24.68 -4.27 -15.08
N GLU A 51 -25.55 -4.52 -14.09
CA GLU A 51 -25.21 -4.38 -12.67
C GLU A 51 -24.06 -5.30 -12.26
N GLN A 52 -24.08 -6.57 -12.68
CA GLN A 52 -22.98 -7.52 -12.44
C GLN A 52 -21.68 -7.06 -13.09
N ALA A 53 -21.74 -6.60 -14.35
CA ALA A 53 -20.57 -6.05 -15.04
C ALA A 53 -20.02 -4.81 -14.33
N HIS A 54 -20.88 -3.90 -13.86
CA HIS A 54 -20.48 -2.73 -13.07
C HIS A 54 -19.84 -3.12 -11.73
N SER A 55 -20.39 -4.11 -11.04
CA SER A 55 -19.84 -4.62 -9.79
C SER A 55 -18.42 -5.19 -9.98
N ILE A 56 -18.22 -6.00 -11.02
CA ILE A 56 -16.91 -6.58 -11.35
C ILE A 56 -15.90 -5.48 -11.68
N LYS A 57 -16.29 -4.49 -12.51
CA LYS A 57 -15.45 -3.34 -12.84
C LYS A 57 -15.04 -2.54 -11.58
N LYS A 58 -15.98 -2.30 -10.67
CA LYS A 58 -15.70 -1.62 -9.41
C LYS A 58 -14.74 -2.41 -8.51
N GLU A 59 -14.92 -3.73 -8.41
CA GLU A 59 -14.02 -4.61 -7.65
C GLU A 59 -12.60 -4.57 -8.21
N ILE A 60 -12.45 -4.62 -9.54
CA ILE A 60 -11.15 -4.52 -10.22
C ILE A 60 -10.44 -3.20 -9.88
N PHE A 61 -11.17 -2.08 -9.97
CA PHE A 61 -10.62 -0.77 -9.63
C PHE A 61 -10.17 -0.68 -8.17
N LEU A 62 -11.01 -1.16 -7.24
CA LEU A 62 -10.69 -1.12 -5.80
C LEU A 62 -9.48 -1.99 -5.48
N ASN A 63 -9.40 -3.21 -6.03
CA ASN A 63 -8.25 -4.10 -5.86
C ASN A 63 -6.96 -3.45 -6.40
N PHE A 64 -7.04 -2.76 -7.55
CA PHE A 64 -5.88 -2.07 -8.15
C PHE A 64 -5.45 -0.84 -7.33
N ALA A 65 -6.40 -0.05 -6.84
CA ALA A 65 -6.11 1.08 -5.97
C ALA A 65 -5.53 0.63 -4.62
N GLU A 66 -6.03 -0.46 -4.04
CA GLU A 66 -5.52 -1.06 -2.81
C GLU A 66 -4.10 -1.61 -3.00
N TYR A 67 -3.81 -2.25 -4.14
CA TYR A 67 -2.47 -2.69 -4.51
C TYR A 67 -1.47 -1.53 -4.53
N ILE A 68 -1.81 -0.43 -5.25
CA ILE A 68 -0.91 0.73 -5.33
C ILE A 68 -0.73 1.35 -3.95
N SER A 69 -1.82 1.52 -3.19
CA SER A 69 -1.74 2.08 -1.84
C SER A 69 -0.87 1.23 -0.91
N SER A 70 -1.02 -0.09 -0.97
CA SER A 70 -0.22 -1.03 -0.17
C SER A 70 1.24 -1.02 -0.61
N SER A 71 1.51 -0.95 -1.91
CA SER A 71 2.86 -0.90 -2.47
C SER A 71 3.58 0.39 -2.09
N MET A 72 2.89 1.54 -2.14
CA MET A 72 3.41 2.83 -1.69
C MET A 72 3.68 2.84 -0.18
N ALA A 73 2.77 2.27 0.62
CA ALA A 73 2.99 2.12 2.05
C ALA A 73 4.20 1.20 2.34
N LEU A 74 4.38 0.15 1.54
CA LEU A 74 5.52 -0.75 1.66
C LEU A 74 6.83 -0.02 1.35
N LEU A 75 6.91 0.74 0.25
CA LEU A 75 8.07 1.59 -0.08
C LEU A 75 8.42 2.52 1.09
N GLN A 76 7.43 3.19 1.68
CA GLN A 76 7.63 4.04 2.85
C GLN A 76 8.13 3.26 4.08
N SER A 77 7.61 2.06 4.31
CA SER A 77 7.99 1.23 5.46
C SER A 77 9.39 0.63 5.35
N VAL A 78 9.89 0.36 4.12
CA VAL A 78 11.27 -0.14 3.91
C VAL A 78 12.31 0.92 4.30
N ALA A 79 11.95 2.20 4.21
CA ALA A 79 12.78 3.30 4.69
C ALA A 79 12.86 3.39 6.23
N ASP A 80 11.91 2.80 6.98
CA ASP A 80 11.94 2.83 8.45
C ASP A 80 12.94 1.81 9.02
N PRO A 81 14.02 2.25 9.70
CA PRO A 81 15.04 1.37 10.30
C PRO A 81 14.50 0.31 11.27
N ASN A 82 13.27 0.44 11.78
CA ASN A 82 12.70 -0.48 12.76
C ASN A 82 11.65 -1.45 12.19
N SER A 83 11.38 -1.38 10.88
CA SER A 83 10.37 -2.23 10.26
C SER A 83 10.87 -3.67 10.04
N ASP A 84 9.98 -4.64 10.22
CA ASP A 84 10.25 -6.04 9.90
C ASP A 84 10.17 -6.26 8.38
N LEU A 85 11.34 -6.27 7.73
CA LEU A 85 11.47 -6.45 6.29
C LEU A 85 10.87 -7.77 5.79
N GLN A 86 10.97 -8.87 6.56
CA GLN A 86 10.43 -10.17 6.16
C GLN A 86 8.90 -10.18 6.21
N GLY A 87 8.31 -9.59 7.27
CA GLY A 87 6.87 -9.42 7.40
C GLY A 87 6.26 -8.47 6.35
N LEU A 88 7.04 -7.53 5.81
CA LEU A 88 6.61 -6.66 4.72
C LEU A 88 6.64 -7.36 3.36
N LEU A 89 7.71 -8.11 3.07
CA LEU A 89 7.87 -8.84 1.81
C LEU A 89 6.81 -9.94 1.62
N SER A 90 6.36 -10.58 2.70
CA SER A 90 5.29 -11.59 2.63
C SER A 90 3.95 -10.98 2.19
N LYS A 91 3.58 -9.83 2.77
CA LYS A 91 2.37 -9.08 2.39
C LYS A 91 2.39 -8.61 0.93
N TYR A 92 3.58 -8.24 0.42
CA TYR A 92 3.74 -7.81 -0.96
C TYR A 92 3.49 -8.96 -1.96
N LYS A 93 4.04 -10.15 -1.68
CA LYS A 93 3.89 -11.32 -2.55
C LYS A 93 2.44 -11.74 -2.74
N GLU A 94 1.62 -11.65 -1.70
CA GLU A 94 0.19 -12.01 -1.76
C GLU A 94 -0.61 -11.12 -2.71
N GLN A 95 -0.13 -9.92 -3.04
CA GLN A 95 -0.87 -8.94 -3.84
C GLN A 95 -0.48 -8.89 -5.34
N THR A 96 0.48 -9.71 -5.79
CA THR A 96 0.99 -9.69 -7.19
C THR A 96 -0.02 -10.15 -8.27
N GLY A 97 -1.20 -10.67 -7.88
CA GLY A 97 -2.24 -11.15 -8.82
C GLY A 97 -3.20 -10.09 -9.38
N VAL A 98 -3.02 -8.80 -9.05
CA VAL A 98 -4.07 -7.79 -9.25
C VAL A 98 -4.28 -7.38 -10.72
N ILE A 99 -3.24 -7.39 -11.55
CA ILE A 99 -3.37 -7.14 -13.01
C ILE A 99 -4.20 -8.25 -13.69
N GLY A 100 -4.13 -9.49 -13.18
CA GLY A 100 -4.85 -10.64 -13.75
C GLY A 100 -6.36 -10.41 -13.87
N LYS A 101 -6.96 -9.67 -12.94
CA LYS A 101 -8.38 -9.33 -12.97
C LYS A 101 -8.71 -8.20 -13.97
N MET A 102 -7.77 -7.31 -14.28
CA MET A 102 -7.97 -6.24 -15.27
C MET A 102 -8.05 -6.77 -16.70
N TYR A 103 -7.35 -7.86 -17.02
CA TYR A 103 -7.33 -8.48 -18.36
C TYR A 103 -8.71 -8.85 -18.91
N VAL A 104 -9.71 -9.04 -18.03
CA VAL A 104 -11.06 -9.45 -18.42
C VAL A 104 -11.88 -8.27 -18.98
N VAL A 105 -11.54 -7.03 -18.62
CA VAL A 105 -12.45 -5.88 -18.80
C VAL A 105 -11.78 -4.61 -19.32
N ALA A 106 -10.44 -4.53 -19.29
CA ALA A 106 -9.68 -3.37 -19.72
C ALA A 106 -9.22 -3.48 -21.18
N GLU A 107 -9.11 -2.35 -21.85
CA GLU A 107 -8.48 -2.20 -23.15
C GLU A 107 -6.98 -2.52 -23.07
N PRO A 108 -6.39 -3.03 -24.18
CA PRO A 108 -4.96 -3.33 -24.24
C PRO A 108 -4.05 -2.15 -23.86
N SER A 109 -4.45 -0.92 -24.19
CA SER A 109 -3.66 0.28 -23.90
C SER A 109 -3.61 0.61 -22.40
N LEU A 110 -4.70 0.38 -21.66
CA LEU A 110 -4.76 0.55 -20.21
C LEU A 110 -3.98 -0.55 -19.48
N LEU A 111 -4.03 -1.78 -20.01
CA LEU A 111 -3.25 -2.90 -19.48
C LEU A 111 -1.75 -2.64 -19.58
N LEU A 112 -1.28 -2.01 -20.65
CA LEU A 112 0.12 -1.62 -20.81
C LEU A 112 0.54 -0.56 -19.78
N GLU A 113 -0.28 0.46 -19.55
CA GLU A 113 0.00 1.49 -18.55
C GLU A 113 -0.05 0.95 -17.12
N ALA A 114 -1.05 0.15 -16.79
CA ALA A 114 -1.16 -0.50 -15.49
C ALA A 114 0.04 -1.43 -15.23
N ARG A 115 0.47 -2.19 -16.25
CA ARG A 115 1.67 -3.03 -16.16
C ARG A 115 2.93 -2.19 -15.97
N ALA A 116 3.08 -1.09 -16.71
CA ALA A 116 4.22 -0.19 -16.56
C ALA A 116 4.31 0.37 -15.13
N LEU A 117 3.18 0.79 -14.55
CA LEU A 117 3.11 1.27 -13.16
C LEU A 117 3.48 0.19 -12.15
N VAL A 118 2.97 -1.03 -12.32
CA VAL A 118 3.29 -2.15 -11.43
C VAL A 118 4.77 -2.54 -11.52
N THR A 119 5.32 -2.61 -12.73
CA THR A 119 6.75 -2.87 -12.93
C THR A 119 7.60 -1.77 -12.29
N GLU A 120 7.22 -0.51 -12.44
CA GLU A 120 7.91 0.61 -11.80
C GLU A 120 7.87 0.54 -10.26
N LEU A 121 6.72 0.16 -9.69
CA LEU A 121 6.56 -0.10 -8.26
C LEU A 121 7.44 -1.26 -7.77
N GLU A 122 7.48 -2.36 -8.51
CA GLU A 122 8.30 -3.54 -8.20
C GLU A 122 9.80 -3.23 -8.27
N GLU A 123 10.24 -2.51 -9.29
CA GLU A 123 11.63 -2.07 -9.46
C GLU A 123 12.06 -1.18 -8.29
N CYS A 124 11.27 -0.14 -7.97
CA CYS A 124 11.52 0.74 -6.84
C CYS A 124 11.57 -0.04 -5.52
N GLY A 125 10.65 -0.99 -5.34
CA GLY A 125 10.59 -1.83 -4.15
C GLY A 125 11.81 -2.72 -3.99
N SER A 126 12.21 -3.39 -5.07
CA SER A 126 13.40 -4.25 -5.10
C SER A 126 14.68 -3.48 -4.75
N GLU A 127 14.85 -2.29 -5.34
CA GLU A 127 16.02 -1.46 -5.08
C GLU A 127 16.05 -0.90 -3.64
N MET A 128 14.91 -0.43 -3.12
CA MET A 128 14.80 -0.03 -1.71
C MET A 128 15.15 -1.17 -0.76
N VAL A 129 14.68 -2.39 -1.05
CA VAL A 129 14.97 -3.58 -0.24
C VAL A 129 16.46 -3.92 -0.28
N ALA A 130 17.09 -3.86 -1.45
CA ALA A 130 18.52 -4.12 -1.61
C ALA A 130 19.37 -3.09 -0.84
N LEU A 131 19.08 -1.80 -1.00
CA LEU A 131 19.73 -0.72 -0.25
C LEU A 131 19.55 -0.92 1.26
N ARG A 132 18.34 -1.31 1.66
CA ARG A 132 18.04 -1.56 3.06
C ARG A 132 18.84 -2.73 3.65
N GLN A 133 18.94 -3.84 2.92
CA GLN A 133 19.78 -4.97 3.34
C GLN A 133 21.24 -4.57 3.50
N GLY A 134 21.76 -3.70 2.63
CA GLY A 134 23.10 -3.12 2.76
C GLY A 134 23.28 -2.36 4.07
N VAL A 135 22.32 -1.49 4.43
CA VAL A 135 22.33 -0.75 5.70
C VAL A 135 22.31 -1.71 6.90
N ASP A 136 21.45 -2.73 6.88
CA ASP A 136 21.33 -3.69 7.99
C ASP A 136 22.60 -4.54 8.16
N GLN A 137 23.27 -4.91 7.06
CA GLN A 137 24.57 -5.60 7.13
C GLN A 137 25.65 -4.74 7.80
N ILE A 138 25.71 -3.44 7.49
CA ILE A 138 26.67 -2.53 8.12
C ILE A 138 26.34 -2.36 9.61
N LYS A 139 25.05 -2.26 9.98
CA LYS A 139 24.64 -2.21 11.39
C LYS A 139 25.07 -3.45 12.17
N LEU A 140 24.88 -4.65 11.61
CA LEU A 140 25.33 -5.90 12.23
C LEU A 140 26.86 -5.92 12.41
N LYS A 141 27.61 -5.37 11.45
CA LYS A 141 29.06 -5.20 11.58
C LYS A 141 29.43 -4.25 12.71
N VAL A 142 28.75 -3.11 12.84
CA VAL A 142 28.94 -2.16 13.95
C VAL A 142 28.66 -2.83 15.30
N GLU A 143 27.56 -3.57 15.42
CA GLU A 143 27.20 -4.29 16.64
C GLU A 143 28.25 -5.36 17.00
N SER A 144 28.73 -6.11 16.02
CA SER A 144 29.81 -7.09 16.20
C SER A 144 31.10 -6.43 16.70
N LEU A 145 31.52 -5.31 16.09
CA LEU A 145 32.70 -4.57 16.52
C LEU A 145 32.55 -3.99 17.94
N LYS A 146 31.37 -3.48 18.28
CA LYS A 146 31.04 -3.03 19.65
C LYS A 146 31.14 -4.19 20.64
N GLY A 147 30.63 -5.37 20.29
CA GLY A 147 30.77 -6.60 21.08
C GLY A 147 32.24 -6.95 21.33
N GLN A 148 33.04 -7.01 20.27
CA GLN A 148 34.48 -7.28 20.37
C GLN A 148 35.21 -6.27 21.26
N ARG A 149 34.86 -4.98 21.17
CA ARG A 149 35.44 -3.92 22.01
C ARG A 149 35.10 -4.14 23.49
N VAL A 150 33.84 -4.47 23.79
CA VAL A 150 33.40 -4.78 25.16
C VAL A 150 34.13 -6.00 25.70
N ASP A 151 34.24 -7.07 24.91
CA ASP A 151 34.91 -8.30 25.32
C ASP A 151 36.41 -8.08 25.54
N THR A 152 37.05 -7.31 24.66
CA THR A 152 38.46 -6.90 24.81
C THR A 152 38.68 -6.08 26.09
N SER A 153 37.78 -5.15 26.40
CA SER A 153 37.83 -4.36 27.64
C SER A 153 37.67 -5.25 28.87
N LYS A 154 36.70 -6.18 28.87
CA LYS A 154 36.50 -7.11 29.97
C LYS A 154 37.69 -8.05 30.17
N ALA A 155 38.30 -8.52 29.07
CA ALA A 155 39.49 -9.35 29.13
C ALA A 155 40.65 -8.59 29.81
N LEU A 156 40.83 -7.31 29.49
CA LEU A 156 41.83 -6.46 30.15
C LEU A 156 41.55 -6.28 31.65
N ASP A 157 40.31 -6.02 32.03
CA ASP A 157 39.92 -5.86 33.43
C ASP A 157 40.13 -7.17 34.21
N ASN A 158 39.74 -8.31 33.63
CA ASN A 158 39.94 -9.62 34.24
C ASN A 158 41.43 -9.96 34.42
N LEU A 159 42.24 -9.67 33.39
CA LEU A 159 43.68 -9.88 33.44
C LEU A 159 44.34 -8.99 34.51
N THR A 160 43.91 -7.73 34.59
CA THR A 160 44.39 -6.77 35.59
C THR A 160 44.03 -7.25 36.99
N ASN A 161 42.78 -7.68 37.20
CA ASN A 161 42.31 -8.22 38.48
C ASN A 161 43.05 -9.51 38.87
N HIS A 162 43.33 -10.39 37.91
CA HIS A 162 44.10 -11.61 38.15
C HIS A 162 45.51 -11.31 38.63
N HIS A 163 46.24 -10.43 37.95
CA HIS A 163 47.58 -10.04 38.36
C HIS A 163 47.61 -9.30 39.71
N LEU A 164 46.65 -8.42 39.96
CA LEU A 164 46.48 -7.79 41.28
C LEU A 164 46.21 -8.85 42.37
N SER A 165 45.47 -9.93 42.06
CA SER A 165 45.25 -11.02 42.99
C SER A 165 46.54 -11.80 43.30
N LEU A 166 47.40 -12.04 42.30
CA LEU A 166 48.69 -12.73 42.47
C LEU A 166 49.67 -11.91 43.34
N ILE A 167 49.64 -10.59 43.20
CA ILE A 167 50.41 -9.69 44.08
C ILE A 167 49.88 -9.78 45.52
N ARG A 168 48.55 -9.71 45.70
CA ARG A 168 47.92 -9.76 47.04
C ARG A 168 48.20 -11.07 47.78
N THR A 169 48.30 -12.19 47.07
CA THR A 169 48.58 -13.52 47.65
C THR A 169 50.07 -13.78 47.86
N GLY A 170 50.96 -12.84 47.48
CA GLY A 170 52.41 -12.98 47.63
C GLY A 170 53.05 -13.96 46.65
N VAL A 171 52.32 -14.41 45.62
CA VAL A 171 52.79 -15.40 44.63
C VAL A 171 53.76 -14.77 43.64
N MET A 172 53.65 -13.47 43.37
CA MET A 172 54.62 -12.73 42.55
C MET A 172 55.03 -11.40 43.20
N PRO A 173 56.32 -11.01 43.09
CA PRO A 173 56.76 -9.68 43.50
C PRO A 173 56.17 -8.60 42.56
N PRO A 174 55.80 -7.41 43.09
CA PRO A 174 55.11 -6.36 42.32
C PRO A 174 55.88 -5.89 41.08
N GLU A 175 57.22 -5.88 41.16
CA GLU A 175 58.15 -5.35 40.16
C GLU A 175 58.11 -6.16 38.85
N ASN A 176 58.04 -7.49 38.96
CA ASN A 176 57.99 -8.39 37.80
C ASN A 176 56.62 -8.39 37.12
N VAL A 177 55.55 -8.10 37.87
CA VAL A 177 54.17 -8.03 37.37
C VAL A 177 53.90 -6.71 36.65
N GLN A 178 54.47 -5.60 37.12
CA GLN A 178 54.21 -4.28 36.53
C GLN A 178 54.61 -4.18 35.06
N LEU A 179 55.76 -4.73 34.69
CA LEU A 179 56.32 -4.57 33.34
C LEU A 179 55.55 -5.39 32.29
N ALA A 180 55.19 -6.63 32.63
CA ALA A 180 54.35 -7.49 31.79
C ALA A 180 52.93 -6.91 31.64
N LEU A 181 52.33 -6.45 32.76
CA LEU A 181 50.99 -5.89 32.77
C LEU A 181 50.90 -4.54 32.06
N GLN A 182 51.98 -3.75 32.08
CA GLN A 182 52.07 -2.51 31.33
C GLN A 182 52.12 -2.78 29.83
N TRP A 183 52.92 -3.75 29.37
CA TRP A 183 52.96 -4.13 27.97
C TRP A 183 51.61 -4.66 27.47
N GLU A 184 50.94 -5.53 28.24
CA GLU A 184 49.60 -6.04 27.88
C GLU A 184 48.53 -4.95 27.90
N ARG A 185 48.64 -3.97 28.82
CA ARG A 185 47.79 -2.78 28.82
C ARG A 185 47.99 -1.94 27.57
N ASP A 186 49.23 -1.63 27.22
CA ASP A 186 49.55 -0.79 26.06
C ASP A 186 49.10 -1.46 24.75
N PHE A 187 49.31 -2.77 24.64
CA PHE A 187 48.84 -3.57 23.50
C PHE A 187 47.31 -3.56 23.41
N THR A 188 46.62 -3.86 24.52
CA THR A 188 45.16 -3.92 24.54
C THR A 188 44.53 -2.55 24.33
N THR A 189 45.14 -1.48 24.85
CA THR A 189 44.68 -0.09 24.62
C THR A 189 44.77 0.26 23.14
N LYS A 190 45.89 -0.01 22.47
CA LYS A 190 46.00 0.17 21.01
C LYS A 190 44.96 -0.63 20.23
N ARG A 191 44.62 -1.84 20.69
CA ARG A 191 43.55 -2.64 20.07
C ARG A 191 42.18 -2.02 20.28
N LEU A 192 41.88 -1.50 21.47
CA LEU A 192 40.64 -0.80 21.76
C LEU A 192 40.49 0.49 20.95
N ASP A 193 41.59 1.23 20.76
CA ASP A 193 41.63 2.42 19.91
C ASP A 193 41.35 2.05 18.45
N SER A 194 42.03 1.02 17.92
CA SER A 194 41.78 0.49 16.57
C SER A 194 40.32 0.07 16.39
N LEU A 195 39.73 -0.64 17.36
CA LEU A 195 38.32 -1.03 17.31
C LEU A 195 37.39 0.19 17.36
N SER A 196 37.75 1.23 18.12
CA SER A 196 36.98 2.47 18.19
C SER A 196 36.98 3.22 16.84
N ASP A 197 38.14 3.26 16.17
CA ASP A 197 38.27 3.83 14.83
C ASP A 197 37.49 3.02 13.78
N GLU A 198 37.52 1.69 13.85
CA GLU A 198 36.75 0.80 12.97
C GLU A 198 35.25 0.96 13.18
N ILE A 199 34.79 1.07 14.43
CA ILE A 199 33.39 1.36 14.77
C ILE A 199 32.98 2.70 14.18
N TYR A 200 33.77 3.76 14.40
CA TYR A 200 33.45 5.08 13.89
C TYR A 200 33.32 5.09 12.36
N LYS A 201 34.27 4.46 11.65
CA LYS A 201 34.22 4.34 10.19
C LYS A 201 32.96 3.60 9.73
N ALA A 202 32.61 2.49 10.38
CA ALA A 202 31.43 1.71 10.03
C ALA A 202 30.12 2.45 10.37
N GLU A 203 30.07 3.24 11.44
CA GLU A 203 28.92 4.09 11.78
C GLU A 203 28.71 5.21 10.76
N VAL A 204 29.79 5.85 10.31
CA VAL A 204 29.75 6.85 9.23
C VAL A 204 29.27 6.22 7.92
N GLU A 205 29.76 5.02 7.58
CA GLU A 205 29.31 4.26 6.40
C GLU A 205 27.83 3.88 6.49
N ALA A 206 27.35 3.45 7.66
CA ALA A 206 25.94 3.15 7.91
C ALA A 206 25.06 4.39 7.75
N TYR A 207 25.52 5.54 8.26
CA TYR A 207 24.80 6.80 8.14
C TYR A 207 24.66 7.25 6.68
N HIS A 208 25.75 7.21 5.91
CA HIS A 208 25.70 7.55 4.48
C HIS A 208 24.80 6.59 3.70
N SER A 209 24.88 5.29 3.99
CA SER A 209 24.02 4.30 3.34
C SER A 209 22.54 4.49 3.67
N ALA A 210 22.22 4.86 4.92
CA ALA A 210 20.86 5.19 5.33
C ALA A 210 20.34 6.47 4.67
N LEU A 211 21.20 7.48 4.48
CA LEU A 211 20.85 8.69 3.75
C LEU A 211 20.53 8.39 2.28
N SER A 212 21.36 7.59 1.61
CA SER A 212 21.11 7.16 0.22
C SER A 212 19.79 6.40 0.07
N LEU A 213 19.47 5.51 1.02
CA LEU A 213 18.17 4.82 1.06
C LEU A 213 17.00 5.81 1.18
N PHE A 214 17.13 6.81 2.04
CA PHE A 214 16.10 7.83 2.25
C PHE A 214 15.90 8.71 1.00
N GLU A 215 16.98 9.18 0.39
CA GLU A 215 16.96 9.96 -0.85
C GLU A 215 16.34 9.16 -1.99
N PHE A 216 16.74 7.91 -2.15
CA PHE A 216 16.14 7.01 -3.13
C PHE A 216 14.63 6.84 -2.89
N GLY A 217 14.22 6.63 -1.64
CA GLY A 217 12.80 6.50 -1.28
C GLY A 217 11.97 7.73 -1.66
N ILE A 218 12.51 8.95 -1.48
CA ILE A 218 11.85 10.19 -1.91
C ILE A 218 11.70 10.22 -3.43
N LEU A 219 12.78 9.95 -4.17
CA LEU A 219 12.77 10.00 -5.63
C LEU A 219 11.84 8.94 -6.22
N ALA A 220 11.90 7.71 -5.70
CA ALA A 220 11.02 6.62 -6.09
C ALA A 220 9.54 6.97 -5.83
N SER A 221 9.21 7.52 -4.66
CA SER A 221 7.85 7.95 -4.34
C SER A 221 7.36 9.03 -5.29
N GLN A 222 8.18 10.03 -5.62
CA GLN A 222 7.82 11.09 -6.58
C GLN A 222 7.60 10.53 -7.98
N LYS A 223 8.46 9.61 -8.43
CA LYS A 223 8.36 8.96 -9.73
C LYS A 223 7.06 8.17 -9.85
N VAL A 224 6.76 7.33 -8.86
CA VAL A 224 5.53 6.53 -8.81
C VAL A 224 4.28 7.39 -8.64
N GLU A 225 4.32 8.46 -7.84
CA GLU A 225 3.16 9.36 -7.67
C GLU A 225 2.77 10.03 -8.99
N ALA A 226 3.77 10.40 -9.81
CA ALA A 226 3.56 11.00 -11.12
C ALA A 226 2.83 10.07 -12.10
N SER A 227 3.09 8.75 -12.06
CA SER A 227 2.44 7.75 -12.91
C SER A 227 1.14 7.18 -12.32
N THR A 228 0.98 7.20 -10.99
CA THR A 228 -0.16 6.64 -10.26
C THR A 228 -1.47 7.37 -10.55
N LEU A 229 -1.50 8.70 -10.36
CA LEU A 229 -2.73 9.49 -10.49
C LEU A 229 -3.32 9.47 -11.91
N PRO A 230 -2.53 9.64 -12.99
CA PRO A 230 -3.01 9.50 -14.36
C PRO A 230 -3.58 8.10 -14.63
N THR A 231 -2.86 7.06 -14.23
CA THR A 231 -3.28 5.67 -14.45
C THR A 231 -4.60 5.37 -13.73
N LEU A 232 -4.72 5.73 -12.45
CA LEU A 232 -5.98 5.55 -11.69
C LEU A 232 -7.15 6.33 -12.30
N ARG A 233 -6.92 7.55 -12.78
CA ARG A 233 -7.96 8.34 -13.47
C ARG A 233 -8.40 7.66 -14.76
N ARG A 234 -7.45 7.14 -15.53
CA ARG A 234 -7.74 6.44 -16.78
C ARG A 234 -8.52 5.14 -16.55
N ILE A 235 -8.08 4.32 -15.59
CA ILE A 235 -8.80 3.10 -15.17
C ILE A 235 -10.23 3.45 -14.76
N LYS A 236 -10.41 4.49 -13.93
CA LYS A 236 -11.74 4.92 -13.50
C LYS A 236 -12.63 5.34 -14.68
N SER A 237 -12.08 6.09 -15.64
CA SER A 237 -12.84 6.53 -16.81
C SER A 237 -13.25 5.38 -17.73
N GLU A 238 -12.35 4.42 -17.96
CA GLU A 238 -12.59 3.30 -18.87
C GLU A 238 -13.55 2.27 -18.29
N LEU A 239 -13.48 2.06 -16.98
CA LEU A 239 -14.42 1.21 -16.26
C LEU A 239 -15.80 1.87 -16.07
N GLY A 240 -15.99 3.11 -16.54
CA GLY A 240 -17.26 3.83 -16.43
C GLY A 240 -17.70 4.06 -14.98
N ILE A 241 -16.76 4.09 -14.04
CA ILE A 241 -17.08 4.26 -12.62
C ILE A 241 -17.46 5.73 -12.41
N PRO A 242 -18.70 6.04 -11.99
CA PRO A 242 -19.15 7.41 -11.87
C PRO A 242 -18.21 8.22 -10.98
N HIS A 243 -17.91 9.44 -11.43
CA HIS A 243 -17.24 10.41 -10.58
C HIS A 243 -18.23 10.80 -9.50
N ASP A 244 -18.13 10.16 -8.33
CA ASP A 244 -18.89 10.54 -7.14
C ASP A 244 -18.35 11.90 -6.65
N ALA A 245 -18.62 12.97 -7.42
CA ALA A 245 -18.07 14.31 -7.24
C ALA A 245 -18.37 14.83 -5.83
N LEU A 246 -19.55 14.48 -5.32
CA LEU A 246 -20.04 14.80 -3.99
C LEU A 246 -19.24 14.12 -2.86
N ASN A 247 -18.62 12.99 -3.13
CA ASN A 247 -17.79 12.24 -2.18
C ASN A 247 -16.31 12.65 -2.31
N TYR A 248 -15.85 12.92 -3.53
CA TYR A 248 -14.51 13.43 -3.80
C TYR A 248 -14.31 14.83 -3.17
N GLU A 249 -15.26 15.75 -3.34
CA GLU A 249 -15.20 17.07 -2.69
C GLU A 249 -15.17 16.95 -1.16
N LYS A 250 -15.99 16.07 -0.58
CA LYS A 250 -15.99 15.81 0.88
C LYS A 250 -14.66 15.22 1.37
N VAL A 251 -14.06 14.29 0.61
CA VAL A 251 -12.77 13.69 0.96
C VAL A 251 -11.63 14.69 0.81
N VAL A 252 -11.64 15.52 -0.24
CA VAL A 252 -10.66 16.59 -0.46
C VAL A 252 -10.80 17.69 0.59
N GLU A 253 -12.02 18.11 0.94
CA GLU A 253 -12.28 19.02 2.06
C GLU A 253 -11.78 18.42 3.38
N ALA A 254 -12.06 17.15 3.66
CA ALA A 254 -11.61 16.49 4.87
C ALA A 254 -10.07 16.38 4.94
N GLN A 255 -9.41 16.05 3.82
CA GLN A 255 -7.94 16.01 3.74
C GLN A 255 -7.32 17.40 3.87
N ASN A 256 -7.89 18.41 3.22
CA ASN A 256 -7.43 19.79 3.36
C ASN A 256 -7.63 20.31 4.79
N LYS A 257 -8.75 19.98 5.42
CA LYS A 257 -9.00 20.33 6.83
C LYS A 257 -7.98 19.68 7.77
N ARG A 258 -7.64 18.41 7.55
CA ARG A 258 -6.55 17.71 8.28
C ARG A 258 -5.18 18.32 8.04
N ARG A 259 -4.86 18.70 6.79
CA ARG A 259 -3.60 19.40 6.46
C ARG A 259 -3.52 20.78 7.12
N ILE A 260 -4.62 21.54 7.11
CA ILE A 260 -4.72 22.85 7.78
C ILE A 260 -4.61 22.69 9.30
N GLU A 261 -5.22 21.67 9.89
CA GLU A 261 -5.10 21.37 11.32
C GLU A 261 -3.69 20.91 11.71
N ALA A 262 -3.04 20.09 10.89
CA ALA A 262 -1.65 19.69 11.09
C ALA A 262 -0.69 20.89 10.99
N ALA A 263 -0.88 21.76 10.00
CA ALA A 263 -0.13 23.01 9.85
C ALA A 263 -0.38 23.97 11.02
N ARG A 264 -1.63 24.10 11.49
CA ARG A 264 -1.97 24.91 12.68
C ARG A 264 -1.35 24.36 13.96
N LYS A 265 -1.27 23.03 14.12
CA LYS A 265 -0.55 22.40 15.24
C LYS A 265 0.95 22.70 15.17
N GLN A 266 1.57 22.63 13.99
CA GLN A 266 2.98 23.00 13.81
C GLN A 266 3.25 24.48 14.11
N ILE A 267 2.37 25.40 13.69
CA ILE A 267 2.46 26.83 13.99
C ILE A 267 2.20 27.12 15.48
N GLY A 268 1.26 26.40 16.10
CA GLY A 268 0.98 26.49 17.54
C GLY A 268 2.16 26.00 18.40
N LEU A 269 2.83 24.93 17.97
CA LEU A 269 4.06 24.41 18.60
C LEU A 269 5.25 25.36 18.45
N GLN A 270 5.34 26.12 17.35
CA GLN A 270 6.34 27.19 17.19
C GLN A 270 6.09 28.38 18.13
N LYS A 271 4.84 28.73 18.43
CA LYS A 271 4.53 29.81 19.39
C LYS A 271 4.79 29.45 20.85
N THR A 272 4.75 28.16 21.20
CA THR A 272 5.05 27.70 22.57
C THR A 272 6.53 27.42 22.82
N THR A 273 7.37 27.37 21.78
CA THR A 273 8.82 27.09 21.90
C THR A 273 9.70 28.33 21.84
N ASN A 274 9.13 29.54 21.79
CA ASN A 274 9.92 30.77 21.90
C ASN A 274 9.29 31.81 22.85
N PRO A 275 9.47 31.67 24.18
CA PRO A 275 9.07 32.70 25.14
C PRO A 275 10.01 33.93 25.16
N ASP A 276 11.18 33.87 24.50
CA ASP A 276 12.24 34.89 24.67
C ASP A 276 12.38 35.90 23.52
N ALA A 277 11.48 35.89 22.53
CA ALA A 277 11.53 36.88 21.44
C ALA A 277 10.69 38.15 21.68
N GLN A 278 10.18 38.38 22.90
CA GLN A 278 9.48 39.63 23.28
C GLN A 278 10.02 40.22 24.58
N LYS A 279 11.33 40.49 24.62
CA LYS A 279 11.93 41.50 25.49
C LYS A 279 13.09 42.14 24.74
N ASN A 280 12.76 43.06 23.84
CA ASN A 280 13.57 44.20 23.42
C ASN A 280 12.71 45.02 22.46
N ASP A 281 11.75 45.71 23.05
CA ASP A 281 11.28 47.05 22.68
C ASP A 281 10.63 47.67 23.94
#